data_AF-A0A0B7BWX0-F1
#
_entry.id   AF-A0A0B7BWX0-F1
#
_cell.length_a   1.000
_cell.length_b   1.000
_cell.length_c   1.000
_cell.angle_alpha   90.00
_cell.angle_beta   90.00
_cell.angle_gamma   90.00
#
_symmetry.space_group_name_H-M   'P 1'
#
loop_
_entity.id
_entity.type
_entity.pdbx_description
1 polymer ?
#
loop_
_entity_poly.entity_id
_entity_poly.type
_entity_poly.pdbx_seq_one_letter_code
_entity_poly.pdbx_strand_id
1 'polypeptide(L)'
;VEDAKKYLSPSSRALDDISDSDESHISLSPMQRRKIEDLETRVARRLRKIQQKQQKQAEQKRLRMAQEIQRQLEEVEVRQRDLEDRGITVEKALRSNTTEEAEDDVQLMNEWFTLVHEKNALLRYESELMVRAKELELEDRQSRLEMDFRERSRHPEETKTEMDLAAEDKLLDELLDVVEQRNSLVAMLEDDRLREQKEDGELKDMMSKKGYVLSALSFDTCGKEGR
;
A
#
# COMPACT_ATOMS: atom_id res chain seq x y z
N VAL A 1 46.32 24.76 -36.08
CA VAL A 1 45.85 24.42 -37.43
C VAL A 1 44.36 24.73 -37.41
N GLU A 2 44.00 26.00 -37.59
CA GLU A 2 43.77 26.61 -38.92
C GLU A 2 42.62 25.85 -39.62
N ASP A 3 41.59 26.41 -40.20
CA ASP A 3 41.14 27.75 -40.60
C ASP A 3 39.70 27.45 -41.14
N ALA A 4 38.69 28.30 -41.19
CA ALA A 4 38.71 29.63 -41.76
C ALA A 4 37.43 30.39 -41.38
N LYS A 5 37.62 31.63 -40.94
CA LYS A 5 36.66 32.72 -41.10
C LYS A 5 36.90 33.38 -42.46
N LYS A 6 35.90 33.38 -43.34
CA LYS A 6 35.62 34.36 -44.42
C LYS A 6 34.39 33.83 -45.16
N TYR A 7 33.29 34.56 -45.34
CA TYR A 7 33.17 35.87 -45.97
C TYR A 7 31.93 36.66 -45.48
N LEU A 8 32.16 37.95 -45.28
CA LEU A 8 31.30 39.14 -45.34
C LEU A 8 29.79 39.02 -45.72
N SER A 9 28.94 39.69 -44.92
CA SER A 9 27.59 40.21 -45.25
C SER A 9 27.61 41.36 -46.29
N PRO A 10 26.49 41.99 -46.71
CA PRO A 10 25.06 41.67 -46.62
C PRO A 10 24.33 41.72 -48.01
N SER A 11 23.18 41.09 -48.17
CA SER A 11 22.28 41.41 -49.29
C SER A 11 20.85 41.51 -48.81
N SER A 12 20.34 42.73 -48.82
CA SER A 12 18.93 43.04 -48.70
C SER A 12 18.19 42.42 -49.88
N ARG A 13 17.20 41.58 -49.58
CA ARG A 13 16.09 41.37 -50.51
C ARG A 13 14.83 41.18 -49.70
N ALA A 14 13.94 42.14 -49.94
CA ALA A 14 12.58 42.19 -49.47
C ALA A 14 11.89 40.84 -49.65
N LEU A 15 11.27 40.37 -48.57
CA LEU A 15 10.04 39.61 -48.67
C LEU A 15 9.03 40.38 -47.83
N ASP A 16 8.15 41.03 -48.58
CA ASP A 16 6.97 41.71 -48.13
C ASP A 16 6.08 40.78 -47.30
N ASP A 17 5.50 41.38 -46.26
CA ASP A 17 4.08 41.28 -45.94
C ASP A 17 3.49 39.86 -45.83
N ILE A 18 3.70 39.22 -44.68
CA ILE A 18 2.74 38.24 -44.18
C ILE A 18 1.67 39.02 -43.41
N SER A 19 0.63 39.37 -44.16
CA SER A 19 -0.64 39.94 -43.71
C SER A 19 -1.13 39.28 -42.42
N ASP A 20 -1.39 40.14 -41.44
CA ASP A 20 -2.15 39.92 -40.20
C ASP A 20 -3.45 39.18 -40.51
N SER A 21 -3.51 37.89 -40.12
CA SER A 21 -4.67 37.03 -40.36
C SER A 21 -5.50 36.97 -39.09
N ASP A 22 -6.26 38.04 -38.87
CA ASP A 22 -7.56 38.09 -38.20
C ASP A 22 -7.81 37.00 -37.14
N GLU A 23 -7.22 37.16 -35.95
CA GLU A 23 -7.71 36.53 -34.73
C GLU A 23 -9.10 37.11 -34.45
N SER A 24 -10.13 36.47 -35.00
CA SER A 24 -11.52 36.82 -34.76
C SER A 24 -11.80 36.70 -33.25
N HIS A 25 -11.62 37.79 -32.53
CA HIS A 25 -11.94 37.91 -31.12
C HIS A 25 -13.46 37.87 -31.00
N ILE A 26 -14.04 36.66 -30.85
CA ILE A 26 -15.48 36.45 -30.73
C ILE A 26 -15.98 37.31 -29.57
N SER A 27 -16.60 38.45 -29.89
CA SER A 27 -17.14 39.36 -28.90
C SER A 27 -18.40 38.75 -28.31
N LEU A 28 -18.25 37.90 -27.29
CA LEU A 28 -19.37 37.29 -26.59
C LEU A 28 -20.27 38.39 -26.01
N SER A 29 -21.55 38.33 -26.38
CA SER A 29 -22.58 39.20 -25.82
C SER A 29 -22.65 39.05 -24.29
N PRO A 30 -22.98 40.12 -23.54
CA PRO A 30 -23.20 40.03 -22.09
C PRO A 30 -24.17 38.91 -21.70
N MET A 31 -25.16 38.61 -22.55
CA MET A 31 -26.12 37.53 -22.32
C MET A 31 -25.50 36.14 -22.50
N GLN A 32 -24.56 35.97 -23.44
CA GLN A 32 -23.83 34.73 -23.65
C GLN A 32 -22.83 34.47 -22.52
N ARG A 33 -22.13 35.52 -22.03
CA ARG A 33 -21.21 35.41 -20.88
C ARG A 33 -21.92 34.92 -19.62
N ARG A 34 -23.07 35.51 -19.27
CA ARG A 34 -23.89 35.06 -18.13
C ARG A 34 -24.31 33.59 -18.24
N LYS A 35 -24.67 33.15 -19.45
CA LYS A 35 -25.06 31.75 -19.70
C LYS A 35 -23.88 30.79 -19.54
N ILE A 36 -22.67 31.20 -19.91
CA ILE A 36 -21.44 30.42 -19.71
C ILE A 36 -21.14 30.32 -18.21
N GLU A 37 -21.18 31.43 -17.47
CA GLU A 37 -20.96 31.46 -16.02
C GLU A 37 -21.98 30.60 -15.23
N ASP A 38 -23.25 30.62 -15.63
CA ASP A 38 -24.29 29.74 -15.08
C ASP A 38 -24.04 28.26 -15.39
N LEU A 39 -23.48 27.93 -16.56
CA LEU A 39 -23.10 26.56 -16.91
C LEU A 39 -21.86 26.11 -16.12
N GLU A 40 -20.85 26.96 -16.00
CA GLU A 40 -19.64 26.71 -15.22
C GLU A 40 -19.95 26.47 -13.74
N THR A 41 -20.81 27.31 -13.15
CA THR A 41 -21.26 27.12 -11.76
C THR A 41 -22.04 25.82 -11.58
N ARG A 42 -22.88 25.42 -12.55
CA ARG A 42 -23.58 24.13 -12.54
C ARG A 42 -22.62 22.94 -12.66
N VAL A 43 -21.61 23.04 -13.52
CA VAL A 43 -20.57 22.02 -13.68
C VAL A 43 -19.74 21.92 -12.41
N ALA A 44 -19.28 23.03 -11.84
CA ALA A 44 -18.54 23.07 -10.58
C ALA A 44 -19.34 22.44 -9.41
N ARG A 45 -20.65 22.73 -9.31
CA ARG A 45 -21.53 22.09 -8.32
C ARG A 45 -21.63 20.57 -8.53
N ARG A 46 -21.71 20.09 -9.78
CA ARG A 46 -21.73 18.65 -10.08
C ARG A 46 -20.40 17.99 -9.73
N LEU A 47 -19.28 18.59 -10.10
CA LEU A 47 -17.93 18.09 -9.78
C LEU A 47 -17.71 17.99 -8.27
N ARG A 48 -18.08 19.02 -7.51
CA ARG A 48 -18.00 18.99 -6.03
C ARG A 48 -18.82 17.85 -5.44
N LYS A 49 -20.04 17.60 -5.93
CA LYS A 49 -20.88 16.48 -5.47
C LYS A 49 -20.25 15.12 -5.79
N ILE A 50 -19.66 14.97 -6.97
CA ILE A 50 -18.97 13.73 -7.36
C ILE A 50 -17.75 13.51 -6.47
N GLN A 51 -16.94 14.54 -6.25
CA GLN A 51 -15.75 14.48 -5.39
C GLN A 51 -16.11 14.12 -3.95
N GLN A 52 -17.14 14.76 -3.36
CA GLN A 52 -17.62 14.41 -2.02
C GLN A 52 -18.10 12.95 -1.92
N LYS A 53 -18.82 12.47 -2.95
CA LYS A 53 -19.27 11.08 -2.99
C LYS A 53 -18.09 10.12 -3.07
N GLN A 54 -17.09 10.42 -3.90
CA GLN A 54 -15.87 9.62 -4.03
C GLN A 54 -15.06 9.59 -2.73
N GLN A 55 -14.87 10.75 -2.07
CA GLN A 55 -14.20 10.83 -0.78
C GLN A 55 -14.89 9.96 0.27
N LYS A 56 -16.22 10.09 0.39
CA LYS A 56 -17.01 9.27 1.33
C LYS A 56 -16.91 7.78 1.02
N GLN A 57 -16.91 7.41 -0.26
CA GLN A 57 -16.74 6.01 -0.67
C GLN A 57 -15.34 5.49 -0.35
N ALA A 58 -14.29 6.28 -0.55
CA ALA A 58 -12.92 5.92 -0.20
C ALA A 58 -12.76 5.74 1.31
N GLU A 59 -13.28 6.66 2.11
CA GLU A 59 -13.28 6.57 3.58
C GLU A 59 -14.04 5.33 4.06
N GLN A 60 -15.23 5.06 3.51
CA GLN A 60 -15.98 3.84 3.83
C GLN A 60 -15.23 2.57 3.44
N LYS A 61 -14.52 2.57 2.31
CA LYS A 61 -13.69 1.43 1.89
C LYS A 61 -12.55 1.21 2.90
N ARG A 62 -11.86 2.27 3.31
CA ARG A 62 -10.78 2.20 4.32
C ARG A 62 -11.27 1.66 5.64
N LEU A 63 -12.41 2.18 6.14
CA LEU A 63 -12.99 1.70 7.39
C LEU A 63 -13.32 0.20 7.32
N ARG A 64 -13.90 -0.27 6.22
CA ARG A 64 -14.19 -1.70 6.04
C ARG A 64 -12.93 -2.55 6.00
N MET A 65 -11.87 -2.08 5.36
CA MET A 65 -10.59 -2.79 5.32
C MET A 65 -9.96 -2.87 6.71
N ALA A 66 -9.98 -1.77 7.48
CA ALA A 66 -9.50 -1.77 8.87
C ALA A 66 -10.29 -2.73 9.77
N GLN A 67 -11.62 -2.74 9.63
CA GLN A 67 -12.49 -3.67 10.36
C GLN A 67 -12.21 -5.13 10.02
N GLU A 68 -11.93 -5.45 8.76
CA GLU A 68 -11.59 -6.81 8.35
C GLU A 68 -10.24 -7.24 8.93
N ILE A 69 -9.23 -6.37 8.91
CA ILE A 69 -7.92 -6.66 9.52
C ILE A 69 -8.09 -6.90 11.03
N GLN A 70 -8.86 -6.06 11.71
CA GLN A 70 -9.13 -6.21 13.14
C GLN A 70 -9.84 -7.54 13.45
N ARG A 71 -10.86 -7.90 12.65
CA ARG A 71 -11.56 -9.18 12.78
C ARG A 71 -10.60 -10.36 12.60
N GLN A 72 -9.69 -10.28 11.64
CA GLN A 72 -8.70 -11.33 11.39
C GLN A 72 -7.68 -11.45 12.53
N LEU A 73 -7.24 -10.35 13.12
CA LEU A 73 -6.38 -10.36 14.32
C LEU A 73 -7.09 -11.03 15.52
N GLU A 74 -8.35 -10.70 15.77
CA GLU A 74 -9.15 -11.36 16.82
C GLU A 74 -9.29 -12.87 16.57
N GLU A 75 -9.42 -13.27 15.30
CA GLU A 75 -9.46 -14.67 14.90
C GLU A 75 -8.14 -15.38 15.17
N VAL A 76 -7.01 -14.70 14.94
CA VAL A 76 -5.66 -15.20 15.29
C VAL A 76 -5.52 -15.38 16.80
N GLU A 77 -5.96 -14.42 17.61
CA GLU A 77 -5.90 -14.53 19.08
C GLU A 77 -6.71 -15.73 19.61
N VAL A 78 -7.88 -15.99 19.02
CA VAL A 78 -8.69 -17.18 19.37
C VAL A 78 -7.95 -18.46 19.02
N ARG A 79 -7.33 -18.54 17.85
CA ARG A 79 -6.54 -19.71 17.44
C ARG A 79 -5.30 -19.91 18.29
N GLN A 80 -4.60 -18.83 18.66
CA GLN A 80 -3.43 -18.92 19.54
C GLN A 80 -3.83 -19.55 20.89
N ARG A 81 -4.97 -19.18 21.46
CA ARG A 81 -5.50 -19.80 22.69
C ARG A 81 -5.80 -21.29 22.51
N ASP A 82 -6.42 -21.69 21.39
CA ASP A 82 -6.68 -23.12 21.12
C ASP A 82 -5.39 -23.93 20.98
N LEU A 83 -4.37 -23.39 20.29
CA LEU A 83 -3.06 -24.03 20.19
C LEU A 83 -2.34 -24.12 21.54
N GLU A 84 -2.50 -23.12 22.40
CA GLU A 84 -1.96 -23.15 23.77
C GLU A 84 -2.61 -24.27 24.60
N ASP A 85 -3.94 -24.39 24.57
CA ASP A 85 -4.67 -25.45 25.29
C ASP A 85 -4.30 -26.85 24.79
N ARG A 86 -4.20 -27.04 23.46
CA ARG A 86 -3.69 -28.28 22.85
C ARG A 86 -2.25 -28.55 23.26
N GLY A 87 -1.40 -27.52 23.26
CA GLY A 87 0.00 -27.58 23.68
C GLY A 87 0.18 -28.03 25.11
N ILE A 88 -0.61 -27.50 26.05
CA ILE A 88 -0.60 -27.92 27.45
C ILE A 88 -0.96 -29.41 27.58
N THR A 89 -1.93 -29.88 26.79
CA THR A 89 -2.37 -31.28 26.81
C THR A 89 -1.26 -32.21 26.33
N VAL A 90 -0.59 -31.87 25.22
CA VAL A 90 0.53 -32.65 24.67
C VAL A 90 1.73 -32.64 25.62
N GLU A 91 2.08 -31.48 26.19
CA GLU A 91 3.18 -31.38 27.17
C GLU A 91 2.91 -32.23 28.41
N LYS A 92 1.67 -32.20 28.91
CA LYS A 92 1.25 -33.00 30.07
C LYS A 92 1.34 -34.50 29.77
N ALA A 93 0.89 -34.93 28.59
CA ALA A 93 0.97 -36.32 28.15
C ALA A 93 2.44 -36.79 28.01
N LEU A 94 3.30 -35.98 27.40
CA LEU A 94 4.74 -36.25 27.30
C LEU A 94 5.42 -36.38 28.68
N ARG A 95 4.97 -35.61 29.67
CA ARG A 95 5.48 -35.71 31.06
C ARG A 95 4.91 -36.90 31.83
N SER A 96 3.70 -37.37 31.52
CA SER A 96 3.09 -38.51 32.19
C SER A 96 3.53 -39.86 31.61
N ASN A 97 3.93 -39.90 30.33
CA ASN A 97 4.25 -41.13 29.59
C ASN A 97 5.65 -41.72 29.89
N THR A 98 6.23 -41.39 31.06
CA THR A 98 7.54 -41.91 31.51
C THR A 98 7.60 -43.43 31.74
N THR A 99 6.51 -44.17 31.48
CA THR A 99 6.40 -45.62 31.70
C THR A 99 5.75 -46.31 30.49
N GLU A 100 6.60 -46.74 29.55
CA GLU A 100 6.49 -47.97 28.73
C GLU A 100 5.80 -47.99 27.34
N GLU A 101 5.35 -46.87 26.75
CA GLU A 101 4.71 -46.87 25.41
C GLU A 101 5.44 -45.98 24.37
N ALA A 102 6.51 -46.51 23.77
CA ALA A 102 7.34 -45.78 22.79
C ALA A 102 6.61 -45.37 21.48
N GLU A 103 5.51 -46.05 21.12
CA GLU A 103 4.70 -45.70 19.95
C GLU A 103 3.86 -44.42 20.20
N ASP A 104 3.36 -44.25 21.43
CA ASP A 104 2.61 -43.07 21.86
C ASP A 104 3.51 -41.83 21.95
N ASP A 105 4.78 -42.01 22.35
CA ASP A 105 5.77 -40.93 22.35
C ASP A 105 6.06 -40.37 20.95
N VAL A 106 6.11 -41.24 19.92
CA VAL A 106 6.30 -40.79 18.53
C VAL A 106 5.08 -40.03 18.02
N GLN A 107 3.86 -40.45 18.38
CA GLN A 107 2.63 -39.75 18.03
C GLN A 107 2.54 -38.38 18.71
N LEU A 108 2.84 -38.32 20.01
CA LEU A 108 2.89 -37.07 20.77
C LEU A 108 3.94 -36.09 20.24
N MET A 109 5.10 -36.60 19.84
CA MET A 109 6.13 -35.77 19.21
C MET A 109 5.67 -35.21 17.86
N ASN A 110 4.99 -36.01 17.02
CA ASN A 110 4.41 -35.51 15.77
C ASN A 110 3.35 -34.43 16.02
N GLU A 111 2.48 -34.60 17.02
CA GLU A 111 1.49 -33.59 17.40
C GLU A 111 2.19 -32.32 17.92
N TRP A 112 3.22 -32.46 18.75
CA TRP A 112 4.02 -31.33 19.22
C TRP A 112 4.66 -30.54 18.07
N PHE A 113 5.26 -31.23 17.09
CA PHE A 113 5.81 -30.57 15.90
C PHE A 113 4.73 -29.86 15.08
N THR A 114 3.54 -30.47 14.95
CA THR A 114 2.39 -29.86 14.28
C THR A 114 1.96 -28.58 14.99
N LEU A 115 1.85 -28.60 16.32
CA LEU A 115 1.51 -27.42 17.11
C LEU A 115 2.55 -26.30 16.98
N VAL A 116 3.85 -26.63 16.98
CA VAL A 116 4.91 -25.64 16.77
C VAL A 116 4.81 -25.03 15.37
N HIS A 117 4.55 -25.85 14.35
CA HIS A 117 4.39 -25.38 12.98
C HIS A 117 3.16 -24.47 12.82
N GLU A 118 2.01 -24.87 13.37
CA GLU A 118 0.78 -24.07 13.38
C GLU A 118 0.97 -22.75 14.13
N LYS A 119 1.64 -22.77 15.29
CA LYS A 119 1.94 -21.56 16.06
C LYS A 119 2.83 -20.61 15.27
N ASN A 120 3.87 -21.12 14.62
CA ASN A 120 4.76 -20.32 13.81
C ASN A 120 4.02 -19.70 12.60
N ALA A 121 3.14 -20.46 11.95
CA ALA A 121 2.29 -19.97 10.87
C ALA A 121 1.33 -18.86 11.33
N LEU A 122 0.73 -18.97 12.53
CA LEU A 122 -0.10 -17.90 13.09
C LEU A 122 0.69 -16.63 13.39
N LEU A 123 1.90 -16.74 13.95
CA LEU A 123 2.74 -15.58 14.23
C LEU A 123 3.13 -14.84 12.95
N ARG A 124 3.46 -15.58 11.88
CA ARG A 124 3.74 -15.01 10.56
C ARG A 124 2.50 -14.30 10.01
N TYR A 125 1.33 -14.93 10.10
CA TYR A 125 0.08 -14.32 9.64
C TYR A 125 -0.30 -13.07 10.44
N GLU A 126 -0.13 -13.09 11.77
CA GLU A 126 -0.31 -11.92 12.62
C GLU A 126 0.58 -10.76 12.19
N SER A 127 1.87 -11.03 11.95
CA SER A 127 2.82 -10.04 11.45
C SER A 127 2.39 -9.45 10.10
N GLU A 128 1.93 -10.30 9.17
CA GLU A 128 1.41 -9.84 7.88
C GLU A 128 0.17 -8.94 8.04
N LEU A 129 -0.74 -9.26 8.97
CA LEU A 129 -1.90 -8.42 9.28
C LEU A 129 -1.48 -7.06 9.87
N MET A 130 -0.46 -7.04 10.73
CA MET A 130 0.10 -5.80 11.27
C MET A 130 0.73 -4.93 10.18
N VAL A 131 1.42 -5.53 9.21
CA VAL A 131 1.94 -4.80 8.04
C VAL A 131 0.80 -4.24 7.20
N ARG A 132 -0.25 -5.03 6.89
CA ARG A 132 -1.43 -4.54 6.15
C ARG A 132 -2.13 -3.39 6.88
N ALA A 133 -2.24 -3.45 8.21
CA ALA A 133 -2.78 -2.35 9.00
C ALA A 133 -1.93 -1.09 8.83
N LYS A 134 -0.60 -1.24 8.87
CA LYS A 134 0.32 -0.11 8.69
C LYS A 134 0.26 0.49 7.29
N GLU A 135 0.19 -0.34 6.25
CA GLU A 135 0.00 0.11 4.87
C GLU A 135 -1.30 0.93 4.73
N LEU A 136 -2.40 0.48 5.34
CA LEU A 136 -3.68 1.18 5.31
C LEU A 136 -3.59 2.57 5.98
N GLU A 137 -2.88 2.69 7.10
CA GLU A 137 -2.60 3.99 7.74
C GLU A 137 -1.81 4.92 6.82
N LEU A 138 -0.78 4.39 6.16
CA LEU A 138 0.05 5.15 5.22
C LEU A 138 -0.73 5.61 4.00
N GLU A 139 -1.63 4.77 3.46
CA GLU A 139 -2.54 5.15 2.39
C GLU A 139 -3.53 6.24 2.80
N ASP A 140 -4.00 6.22 4.06
CA ASP A 140 -4.82 7.30 4.59
C ASP A 140 -4.03 8.61 4.69
N ARG A 141 -2.82 8.56 5.24
CA ARG A 141 -1.92 9.71 5.33
C ARG A 141 -1.58 10.28 3.95
N GLN A 142 -1.16 9.43 3.01
CA GLN A 142 -0.89 9.78 1.62
C GLN A 142 -2.06 10.55 1.01
N SER A 143 -3.28 10.03 1.18
CA SER A 143 -4.47 10.63 0.61
C SER A 143 -4.84 11.99 1.21
N ARG A 144 -4.50 12.24 2.48
CA ARG A 144 -4.69 13.55 3.12
C ARG A 144 -3.66 14.54 2.58
N LEU A 145 -2.39 14.15 2.53
CA LEU A 145 -1.30 14.96 1.98
C LEU A 145 -1.57 15.34 0.51
N GLU A 146 -2.00 14.39 -0.33
CA GLU A 146 -2.35 14.66 -1.73
C GLU A 146 -3.52 15.64 -1.87
N MET A 147 -4.51 15.56 -0.97
CA MET A 147 -5.64 16.50 -0.98
C MET A 147 -5.18 17.91 -0.62
N ASP A 148 -4.40 18.04 0.44
CA ASP A 148 -3.86 19.32 0.92
C ASP A 148 -2.94 19.95 -0.14
N PHE A 149 -2.09 19.14 -0.78
CA PHE A 149 -1.24 19.56 -1.89
C PHE A 149 -2.07 20.05 -3.09
N ARG A 150 -3.14 19.34 -3.48
CA ARG A 150 -4.03 19.78 -4.57
C ARG A 150 -4.76 21.08 -4.26
N GLU A 151 -5.13 21.31 -3.00
CA GLU A 151 -5.79 22.55 -2.58
C GLU A 151 -4.84 23.76 -2.69
N ARG A 152 -3.59 23.58 -2.26
CA ARG A 152 -2.55 24.62 -2.34
C ARG A 152 -2.12 24.89 -3.78
N SER A 153 -1.85 23.83 -4.54
CA SER A 153 -1.46 23.88 -5.96
C SER A 153 -2.53 24.46 -6.89
N ARG A 154 -3.76 24.67 -6.40
CA ARG A 154 -4.82 25.33 -7.17
C ARG A 154 -4.53 26.82 -7.42
N HIS A 155 -3.68 27.43 -6.60
CA HIS A 155 -3.27 28.83 -6.76
C HIS A 155 -2.18 28.94 -7.85
N PRO A 156 -2.25 29.93 -8.75
CA PRO A 156 -1.22 30.14 -9.78
C PRO A 156 0.16 30.38 -9.17
N GLU A 157 1.21 29.81 -9.77
CA GLU A 157 2.60 29.97 -9.34
C GLU A 157 3.02 31.44 -9.23
N GLU A 158 2.55 32.31 -10.13
CA GLU A 158 2.91 33.74 -10.12
C GLU A 158 2.35 34.49 -8.89
N THR A 159 1.37 33.90 -8.20
CA THR A 159 0.74 34.49 -7.01
C THR A 159 1.19 33.86 -5.70
N LYS A 160 2.04 32.82 -5.75
CA LYS A 160 2.53 32.11 -4.57
C LYS A 160 3.65 32.91 -3.90
N THR A 161 3.60 32.99 -2.58
CA THR A 161 4.69 33.56 -1.78
C THR A 161 5.78 32.51 -1.54
N GLU A 162 6.98 32.93 -1.15
CA GLU A 162 8.06 32.02 -0.73
C GLU A 162 7.62 31.11 0.44
N MET A 163 6.75 31.60 1.31
CA MET A 163 6.16 30.80 2.39
C MET A 163 5.21 29.72 1.87
N ASP A 164 4.45 29.99 0.81
CA ASP A 164 3.55 29.01 0.21
C ASP A 164 4.34 27.90 -0.49
N LEU A 165 5.39 28.27 -1.23
CA LEU A 165 6.30 27.32 -1.87
C LEU A 165 6.98 26.43 -0.81
N ALA A 166 7.53 27.02 0.25
CA ALA A 166 8.15 26.26 1.33
C ALA A 166 7.16 25.33 2.07
N ALA A 167 5.85 25.64 2.08
CA ALA A 167 4.83 24.77 2.63
C ALA A 167 4.48 23.62 1.68
N GLU A 168 4.43 23.87 0.37
CA GLU A 168 4.25 22.84 -0.65
C GLU A 168 5.42 21.86 -0.69
N ASP A 169 6.67 22.36 -0.62
CA ASP A 169 7.87 21.52 -0.55
C ASP A 169 7.83 20.57 0.65
N LYS A 170 7.45 21.06 1.83
CA LYS A 170 7.28 20.20 3.01
C LYS A 170 6.21 19.12 2.82
N LEU A 171 5.12 19.42 2.13
CA LEU A 171 4.10 18.41 1.83
C LEU A 171 4.62 17.34 0.87
N LEU A 172 5.46 17.72 -0.09
CA LEU A 172 6.12 16.80 -1.01
C LEU A 172 7.13 15.92 -0.29
N ASP A 173 7.94 16.48 0.60
CA ASP A 173 8.88 15.73 1.45
C ASP A 173 8.12 14.68 2.28
N GLU A 174 7.03 15.08 2.95
CA GLU A 174 6.21 14.13 3.72
C GLU A 174 5.56 13.05 2.83
N LEU A 175 5.18 13.38 1.60
CA LEU A 175 4.63 12.41 0.65
C LEU A 175 5.70 11.39 0.23
N LEU A 176 6.94 11.85 0.00
CA LEU A 176 8.08 10.98 -0.29
C LEU A 176 8.38 10.06 0.90
N ASP A 177 8.38 10.58 2.12
CA ASP A 177 8.56 9.77 3.33
C ASP A 177 7.51 8.66 3.45
N VAL A 178 6.25 8.96 3.13
CA VAL A 178 5.17 7.96 3.15
C VAL A 178 5.40 6.87 2.08
N VAL A 179 5.81 7.25 0.88
CA VAL A 179 6.14 6.29 -0.19
C VAL A 179 7.34 5.42 0.21
N GLU A 180 8.37 6.01 0.81
CA GLU A 180 9.54 5.27 1.30
C GLU A 180 9.15 4.27 2.40
N GLN A 181 8.32 4.68 3.36
CA GLN A 181 7.80 3.79 4.40
C GLN A 181 7.03 2.61 3.80
N ARG A 182 6.17 2.85 2.80
CA ARG A 182 5.45 1.77 2.10
C ARG A 182 6.42 0.83 1.37
N ASN A 183 7.42 1.36 0.70
CA ASN A 183 8.44 0.56 0.02
C ASN A 183 9.22 -0.31 1.02
N SER A 184 9.52 0.22 2.22
CA SER A 184 10.16 -0.55 3.28
C SER A 184 9.28 -1.69 3.80
N LEU A 185 7.96 -1.50 3.89
CA LEU A 185 7.04 -2.58 4.29
C LEU A 185 7.00 -3.70 3.25
N VAL A 186 6.95 -3.35 1.96
CA VAL A 186 7.00 -4.33 0.86
C VAL A 186 8.31 -5.10 0.87
N ALA A 187 9.44 -4.42 1.06
CA ALA A 187 10.76 -5.05 1.15
C ALA A 187 10.84 -6.01 2.36
N MET A 188 10.34 -5.59 3.52
CA MET A 188 10.27 -6.42 4.72
C MET A 188 9.46 -7.70 4.49
N LEU A 189 8.27 -7.60 3.89
CA LEU A 189 7.44 -8.77 3.57
C LEU A 189 8.13 -9.75 2.60
N GLU A 190 8.86 -9.24 1.61
CA GLU A 190 9.60 -10.11 0.69
C GLU A 190 10.80 -10.78 1.38
N ASP A 191 11.51 -10.05 2.23
CA ASP A 191 12.60 -10.61 3.05
C ASP A 191 12.08 -11.69 4.01
N ASP A 192 10.94 -11.45 4.67
CA ASP A 192 10.26 -12.44 5.50
C ASP A 192 9.86 -13.66 4.67
N ARG A 193 9.19 -13.48 3.53
CA ARG A 193 8.80 -14.58 2.64
C ARG A 193 9.99 -15.48 2.24
N LEU A 194 11.14 -14.90 1.90
CA LEU A 194 12.34 -15.64 1.54
C LEU A 194 12.94 -16.40 2.72
N ARG A 195 12.98 -15.75 3.90
CA ARG A 195 13.45 -16.35 5.15
C ARG A 195 12.59 -17.55 5.52
N GLU A 196 11.28 -17.37 5.52
CA GLU A 196 10.28 -18.39 5.86
C GLU A 196 10.35 -19.59 4.92
N GLN A 197 10.46 -19.35 3.60
CA GLN A 197 10.61 -20.43 2.62
C GLN A 197 11.86 -21.28 2.90
N LYS A 198 12.96 -20.65 3.31
CA LYS A 198 14.19 -21.35 3.68
C LYS A 198 14.02 -22.13 4.98
N GLU A 199 13.47 -21.51 6.03
CA GLU A 199 13.19 -22.16 7.32
C GLU A 199 12.29 -23.38 7.16
N ASP A 200 11.22 -23.27 6.35
CA ASP A 200 10.28 -24.36 6.10
C ASP A 200 10.93 -25.50 5.32
N GLY A 201 11.80 -25.17 4.35
CA GLY A 201 12.60 -26.15 3.62
C GLY A 201 13.55 -26.93 4.55
N GLU A 202 14.29 -26.20 5.40
CA GLU A 202 15.21 -26.80 6.38
C GLU A 202 14.48 -27.66 7.41
N LEU A 203 13.32 -27.19 7.90
CA LEU A 203 12.47 -27.94 8.83
C LEU A 203 11.97 -29.23 8.18
N LYS A 204 11.45 -29.17 6.94
CA LYS A 204 10.96 -30.34 6.21
C LYS A 204 12.06 -31.39 5.98
N ASP A 205 13.26 -30.94 5.65
CA ASP A 205 14.42 -31.81 5.49
C ASP A 205 14.84 -32.46 6.81
N MET A 206 14.84 -31.71 7.91
CA MET A 206 15.16 -32.22 9.24
C MET A 206 14.13 -33.27 9.71
N MET A 207 12.85 -32.98 9.51
CA MET A 207 11.73 -33.86 9.89
C MET A 207 11.78 -35.17 9.12
N SER A 208 11.99 -35.09 7.80
CA SER A 208 12.13 -36.28 6.94
C SER A 208 13.31 -37.17 7.36
N LYS A 209 14.45 -36.58 7.72
CA LYS A 209 15.64 -37.32 8.21
C LYS A 209 15.38 -38.03 9.54
N LYS A 210 14.52 -37.47 10.40
CA LYS A 210 14.17 -38.03 11.71
C LYS A 210 12.95 -38.98 11.66
N GLY A 211 12.32 -39.14 10.49
CA GLY A 211 11.15 -40.00 10.31
C GLY A 211 9.84 -39.40 10.81
N TYR A 212 9.78 -38.08 11.06
CA TYR A 212 8.56 -37.36 11.42
C TYR A 212 7.86 -36.81 10.18
N VAL A 213 6.53 -36.72 10.22
CA VAL A 213 5.72 -36.15 9.14
C VAL A 213 5.13 -34.83 9.63
N LEU A 214 5.35 -33.76 8.86
CA LEU A 214 4.72 -32.48 9.13
C LEU A 214 3.31 -32.48 8.51
N SER A 215 2.29 -32.34 9.35
CA SER A 215 0.92 -32.16 8.89
C SER A 215 0.76 -30.84 8.16
N ALA A 216 -0.15 -30.79 7.19
CA ALA A 216 -0.60 -29.52 6.62
C ALA A 216 -1.26 -28.67 7.71
N LEU A 217 -1.19 -27.34 7.56
CA LEU A 217 -1.86 -26.43 8.48
C LEU A 217 -3.35 -26.73 8.51
N SER A 218 -3.93 -26.79 9.71
CA SER A 218 -5.37 -26.99 9.90
C SER A 218 -6.24 -25.78 9.53
N PHE A 219 -5.61 -24.66 9.16
CA PHE A 219 -6.24 -23.42 8.78
C PHE A 219 -5.47 -22.74 7.66
N ASP A 220 -6.19 -21.98 6.83
CA ASP A 220 -5.58 -21.12 5.83
C ASP A 220 -5.08 -19.84 6.49
N THR A 221 -3.75 -19.62 6.46
CA THR A 221 -3.14 -18.33 6.78
C THR A 221 -3.23 -17.33 5.63
N CYS A 222 -3.64 -17.80 4.45
CA CYS A 222 -3.73 -16.96 3.27
C CYS A 222 -5.19 -16.52 3.09
N GLY A 223 -5.50 -15.28 3.47
CA GLY A 223 -6.72 -14.59 3.04
C GLY A 223 -6.80 -14.33 1.52
N LYS A 224 -6.14 -15.13 0.68
CA LYS A 224 -6.14 -15.04 -0.78
C LYS A 224 -7.19 -15.98 -1.40
N GLU A 225 -8.43 -15.90 -0.93
CA GLU A 225 -9.57 -16.28 -1.76
C GLU A 225 -10.63 -15.17 -1.70
N GLY A 226 -10.70 -14.38 -2.78
CA GLY A 226 -11.89 -13.60 -3.12
C GLY A 226 -11.91 -12.12 -2.72
N ARG A 227 -11.20 -11.27 -3.49
CA ARG A 227 -11.78 -10.14 -4.24
C ARG A 227 -10.76 -9.38 -5.08
#